data_AF-A0A7S0NSD0-F1
#
_entry.id   AF-A0A7S0NSD0-F1
#
_cell.length_a   1.000
_cell.length_b   1.000
_cell.length_c   1.000
_cell.angle_alpha   90.00
_cell.angle_beta   90.00
_cell.angle_gamma   90.00
#
_symmetry.space_group_name_H-M   'P 1'
#
loop_
_entity.id
_entity.type
_entity.pdbx_description
1 polymer ?
#
loop_
_entity_poly.entity_id
_entity_poly.type
_entity_poly.pdbx_seq_one_letter_code
_entity_poly.pdbx_strand_id
1 'polypeptide(L)'
;TSFYDIFTRNAFGRLGDVLKEVTYHPMMGTYLTYTGSRSYASSDTYPDENYAREVMQLFSVGLYKLYANGTVQTDGSGHALETYDNDDILDLAKVFTGFSSQRRRTNVESSDASTYYNMVDPLRIDIRYKDILPKMGLDGAYLGDTYPLCGAAPRRAFLGKGATFRYFGARRTAPNVPWELRPGLELSRSSLLHQKLCDAAKGPPGGICRFAREVVLDDALPCEGQECEVDTTPSVMVSSGDGAVAYYEYVPKPCVTLAFVSDGVTVRSESDA
;
A
#
# COMPACT_ATOMS: atom_id res chain seq x y z
N THR A 1 21.87 -8.85 -3.82
CA THR A 1 21.87 -9.04 -2.36
C THR A 1 20.78 -8.24 -1.62
N SER A 2 19.75 -7.72 -2.30
CA SER A 2 18.63 -6.97 -1.68
C SER A 2 17.64 -7.83 -0.89
N PHE A 3 17.44 -9.08 -1.30
CA PHE A 3 16.50 -9.99 -0.62
C PHE A 3 16.95 -10.33 0.80
N TYR A 4 18.25 -10.59 0.98
CA TYR A 4 18.84 -10.87 2.29
C TYR A 4 18.71 -9.67 3.26
N ASP A 5 18.81 -8.44 2.73
CA ASP A 5 18.70 -7.21 3.51
C ASP A 5 17.32 -7.02 4.15
N ILE A 6 16.28 -7.75 3.69
CA ILE A 6 14.97 -7.77 4.35
C ILE A 6 15.09 -8.40 5.74
N PHE A 7 15.79 -9.53 5.85
CA PHE A 7 15.95 -10.27 7.10
C PHE A 7 16.88 -9.55 8.08
N THR A 8 17.91 -8.86 7.58
CA THR A 8 18.80 -8.07 8.45
C THR A 8 18.07 -6.86 9.04
N ARG A 9 17.26 -6.15 8.25
CA ARG A 9 16.46 -5.00 8.72
C ARG A 9 15.35 -5.40 9.68
N ASN A 10 14.74 -6.56 9.45
CA ASN A 10 13.64 -7.08 10.27
C ASN A 10 14.10 -8.14 11.29
N ALA A 11 15.39 -8.20 11.63
CA ALA A 11 15.96 -9.24 12.50
C ALA A 11 15.29 -9.34 13.88
N PHE A 12 14.80 -8.21 14.39
CA PHE A 12 14.07 -8.12 15.67
C PHE A 12 12.62 -7.61 15.47
N GLY A 13 12.13 -7.63 14.23
CA GLY A 13 10.79 -7.19 13.85
C GLY A 13 9.74 -8.29 14.02
N ARG A 14 8.54 -8.06 13.48
CA ARG A 14 7.46 -9.05 13.48
C ARG A 14 7.53 -9.88 12.20
N LEU A 15 7.14 -11.15 12.27
CA LEU A 15 7.07 -12.04 11.10
C LEU A 15 6.22 -11.43 9.97
N GLY A 16 5.12 -10.74 10.31
CA GLY A 16 4.29 -10.07 9.31
C GLY A 16 5.02 -8.97 8.52
N ASP A 17 5.98 -8.28 9.13
CA ASP A 17 6.77 -7.25 8.46
C ASP A 17 7.75 -7.91 7.46
N VAL A 18 8.37 -9.03 7.84
CA VAL A 18 9.21 -9.86 6.96
C VAL A 18 8.40 -10.40 5.79
N LEU A 19 7.27 -11.05 6.06
CA LEU A 19 6.43 -11.66 5.02
C LEU A 19 5.96 -10.60 4.02
N LYS A 20 5.53 -9.43 4.51
CA LYS A 20 5.14 -8.31 3.64
C LYS A 20 6.29 -7.89 2.72
N GLU A 21 7.48 -7.64 3.24
CA GLU A 21 8.60 -7.22 2.39
C GLU A 21 9.03 -8.31 1.40
N VAL A 22 9.01 -9.57 1.82
CA VAL A 22 9.29 -10.74 0.98
C VAL A 22 8.25 -10.87 -0.15
N THR A 23 6.95 -10.74 0.14
CA THR A 23 5.86 -10.74 -0.86
C THR A 23 6.11 -9.70 -1.96
N TYR A 24 6.59 -8.52 -1.59
CA TYR A 24 6.83 -7.46 -2.57
C TYR A 24 8.19 -7.58 -3.27
N HIS A 25 9.06 -8.53 -2.91
CA HIS A 25 10.37 -8.64 -3.53
C HIS A 25 10.31 -9.41 -4.86
N PRO A 26 10.90 -8.91 -5.97
CA PRO A 26 10.86 -9.58 -7.28
C PRO A 26 11.37 -11.02 -7.27
N MET A 27 12.42 -11.30 -6.50
CA MET A 27 12.93 -12.66 -6.32
C MET A 27 11.85 -13.64 -5.82
N MET A 28 11.03 -13.25 -4.85
CA MET A 28 9.97 -14.11 -4.34
C MET A 28 8.85 -14.28 -5.36
N GLY A 29 8.48 -13.19 -6.03
CA GLY A 29 7.50 -13.21 -7.13
C GLY A 29 7.86 -14.16 -8.26
N THR A 30 9.13 -14.22 -8.64
CA THR A 30 9.61 -15.18 -9.64
C THR A 30 9.73 -16.59 -9.05
N TYR A 31 10.19 -16.72 -7.80
CA TYR A 31 10.39 -18.02 -7.16
C TYR A 31 9.09 -18.80 -6.96
N LEU A 32 8.02 -18.12 -6.55
CA LEU A 32 6.69 -18.71 -6.34
C LEU A 32 5.67 -18.24 -7.38
N THR A 33 6.17 -17.84 -8.56
CA THR A 33 5.45 -17.66 -9.83
C THR A 33 4.24 -16.72 -9.86
N TYR A 34 4.00 -15.92 -8.81
CA TYR A 34 2.89 -14.95 -8.79
C TYR A 34 3.20 -13.64 -9.53
N THR A 35 4.45 -13.39 -9.94
CA THR A 35 4.75 -12.25 -10.84
C THR A 35 4.04 -12.44 -12.18
N GLY A 36 3.16 -11.49 -12.52
CA GLY A 36 2.36 -11.53 -13.74
C GLY A 36 1.05 -12.31 -13.61
N SER A 37 0.77 -12.90 -12.43
CA SER A 37 -0.51 -13.54 -12.15
C SER A 37 -1.66 -12.53 -12.27
N ARG A 38 -2.78 -12.98 -12.84
CA ARG A 38 -3.91 -12.12 -13.19
C ARG A 38 -5.19 -12.64 -12.54
N SER A 39 -6.13 -11.74 -12.29
CA SER A 39 -7.47 -12.11 -11.84
C SER A 39 -8.21 -12.88 -12.93
N TYR A 40 -9.09 -13.80 -12.50
CA TYR A 40 -9.95 -14.56 -13.40
C TYR A 40 -10.75 -13.63 -14.33
N ALA A 41 -11.31 -12.55 -13.79
CA ALA A 41 -12.05 -11.54 -14.56
C ALA A 41 -11.23 -10.88 -15.68
N SER A 42 -9.90 -10.83 -15.54
CA SER A 42 -9.01 -10.18 -16.52
C SER A 42 -8.37 -11.13 -17.53
N SER A 43 -8.32 -12.44 -17.26
CA SER A 43 -7.61 -13.41 -18.11
C SER A 43 -8.35 -14.72 -18.37
N ASP A 44 -9.54 -14.93 -17.80
CA ASP A 44 -10.31 -16.18 -17.86
C ASP A 44 -9.49 -17.41 -17.44
N THR A 45 -8.59 -17.22 -16.48
CA THR A 45 -7.72 -18.27 -15.92
C THR A 45 -7.60 -18.05 -14.42
N TYR A 46 -7.60 -19.15 -13.65
CA TYR A 46 -7.47 -19.05 -12.21
C TYR A 46 -6.11 -18.42 -11.81
N PRO A 47 -6.08 -17.62 -10.73
CA PRO A 47 -4.84 -17.11 -10.17
C PRO A 47 -3.83 -18.20 -9.82
N ASP A 48 -2.55 -17.83 -9.76
CA ASP A 48 -1.49 -18.76 -9.35
C ASP A 48 -1.56 -19.00 -7.83
N GLU A 49 -1.75 -20.25 -7.44
CA GLU A 49 -1.93 -20.66 -6.04
C GLU A 49 -0.61 -20.91 -5.29
N ASN A 50 0.53 -21.02 -5.98
CA ASN A 50 1.77 -21.52 -5.37
C ASN A 50 2.14 -20.67 -4.15
N TYR A 51 2.16 -19.35 -4.29
CA TYR A 51 2.51 -18.50 -3.15
C TYR A 51 1.47 -18.52 -2.03
N ALA A 52 0.17 -18.61 -2.37
CA ALA A 52 -0.89 -18.72 -1.37
C ALA A 52 -0.75 -20.01 -0.55
N ARG A 53 -0.42 -21.13 -1.20
CA ARG A 53 -0.15 -22.41 -0.55
C ARG A 53 1.08 -22.33 0.34
N GLU A 54 2.21 -21.86 -0.18
CA GLU A 54 3.46 -21.83 0.58
C GLU A 54 3.42 -20.85 1.76
N VAL A 55 2.74 -19.70 1.61
CA VAL A 55 2.64 -18.74 2.71
C VAL A 55 1.84 -19.29 3.87
N MET A 56 0.76 -20.04 3.61
CA MET A 56 -0.03 -20.69 4.66
C MET A 56 0.69 -21.91 5.22
N GLN A 57 1.17 -22.80 4.34
CA GLN A 57 1.68 -24.11 4.74
C GLN A 57 3.08 -24.06 5.35
N LEU A 58 4.02 -23.34 4.72
CA LEU A 58 5.44 -23.40 5.10
C LEU A 58 5.89 -22.17 5.88
N PHE A 59 5.30 -21.00 5.63
CA PHE A 59 5.81 -19.74 6.19
C PHE A 59 5.00 -19.21 7.37
N SER A 60 3.81 -19.74 7.65
CA SER A 60 2.97 -19.24 8.73
C SER A 60 2.23 -20.32 9.54
N VAL A 61 1.02 -20.69 9.12
CA VAL A 61 0.04 -21.37 9.98
C VAL A 61 0.16 -22.90 9.97
N GLY A 62 0.71 -23.48 8.91
CA GLY A 62 0.86 -24.92 8.76
C GLY A 62 -0.44 -25.65 8.39
N LEU A 63 -0.34 -26.97 8.19
CA LEU A 63 -1.43 -27.82 7.71
C LEU A 63 -2.55 -28.03 8.75
N TYR A 64 -2.20 -28.09 10.03
CA TYR A 64 -3.14 -28.45 11.10
C TYR A 64 -3.19 -27.41 12.19
N LYS A 65 -4.37 -27.23 12.77
CA LYS A 65 -4.58 -26.35 13.93
C LYS A 65 -3.85 -26.91 15.14
N LEU A 66 -3.14 -26.04 15.85
CA LEU A 66 -2.39 -26.39 17.06
C LEU A 66 -3.01 -25.70 18.29
N TYR A 67 -2.94 -26.37 19.44
CA TYR A 67 -3.11 -25.71 20.73
C TYR A 67 -1.90 -24.81 21.03
N ALA A 68 -2.02 -23.91 22.00
CA ALA A 68 -0.93 -23.02 22.41
C ALA A 68 0.33 -23.77 22.92
N ASN A 69 0.19 -25.03 23.32
CA ASN A 69 1.30 -25.91 23.71
C ASN A 69 1.95 -26.65 22.53
N GLY A 70 1.52 -26.39 21.29
CA GLY A 70 2.04 -27.00 20.06
C GLY A 70 1.47 -28.38 19.70
N THR A 71 0.53 -28.92 20.49
CA THR A 71 -0.13 -30.19 20.16
C THR A 71 -1.24 -30.00 19.13
N VAL A 72 -1.44 -30.98 18.26
CA VAL A 72 -2.44 -30.95 17.18
C VAL A 72 -3.85 -31.02 17.77
N GLN A 73 -4.74 -30.14 17.30
CA GLN A 73 -6.16 -30.20 17.62
C GLN A 73 -6.83 -31.29 16.79
N THR A 74 -7.67 -32.11 17.42
CA THR A 74 -8.42 -33.17 16.73
C THR A 74 -9.92 -32.97 16.85
N ASP A 75 -10.66 -33.50 15.88
CA ASP A 75 -12.12 -33.58 15.94
C ASP A 75 -12.61 -34.67 16.93
N GLY A 76 -13.92 -34.84 17.04
CA GLY A 76 -14.54 -35.86 17.91
C GLY A 76 -14.26 -37.31 17.52
N SER A 77 -13.71 -37.54 16.32
CA SER A 77 -13.28 -38.85 15.81
C SER A 77 -11.76 -39.07 15.89
N GLY A 78 -11.01 -38.09 16.40
CA GLY A 78 -9.56 -38.16 16.55
C GLY A 78 -8.77 -37.76 15.29
N HIS A 79 -9.41 -37.24 14.24
CA HIS A 79 -8.70 -36.74 13.07
C HIS A 79 -8.18 -35.32 13.32
N ALA A 80 -6.99 -35.01 12.82
CA ALA A 80 -6.41 -33.68 12.93
C ALA A 80 -7.27 -32.64 12.20
N LEU A 81 -7.49 -31.49 12.83
CA LEU A 81 -8.22 -30.38 12.23
C LEU A 81 -7.30 -29.61 11.27
N GLU A 82 -7.67 -29.58 9.99
CA GLU A 82 -6.96 -28.80 8.98
C GLU A 82 -7.10 -27.29 9.25
N THR A 83 -6.04 -26.55 8.95
CA THR A 83 -6.00 -25.10 9.15
C THR A 83 -6.78 -24.34 8.07
N TYR A 84 -6.76 -24.86 6.86
CA TYR A 84 -7.35 -24.28 5.65
C TYR A 84 -7.72 -25.40 4.67
N ASP A 85 -8.59 -25.12 3.72
CA ASP A 85 -8.93 -26.01 2.61
C ASP A 85 -8.51 -25.43 1.24
N ASN A 86 -8.95 -26.06 0.14
CA ASN A 86 -8.61 -25.57 -1.20
C ASN A 86 -9.33 -24.26 -1.55
N ASP A 87 -10.51 -23.99 -0.99
CA ASP A 87 -11.25 -22.76 -1.25
C ASP A 87 -10.50 -21.58 -0.61
N ASP A 88 -9.94 -21.77 0.59
CA ASP A 88 -9.05 -20.80 1.23
C ASP A 88 -7.80 -20.49 0.40
N ILE A 89 -7.19 -21.51 -0.22
CA ILE A 89 -6.01 -21.33 -1.08
C ILE A 89 -6.37 -20.48 -2.30
N LEU A 90 -7.50 -20.79 -2.96
CA LEU A 90 -8.00 -20.05 -4.11
C LEU A 90 -8.34 -18.60 -3.75
N ASP A 91 -8.98 -18.37 -2.61
CA ASP A 91 -9.32 -17.02 -2.14
C ASP A 91 -8.08 -16.19 -1.81
N LEU A 92 -7.09 -16.80 -1.14
CA LEU A 92 -5.83 -16.14 -0.85
C LEU A 92 -5.00 -15.90 -2.14
N ALA A 93 -5.04 -16.80 -3.12
CA ALA A 93 -4.35 -16.62 -4.41
C ALA A 93 -4.80 -15.35 -5.13
N LYS A 94 -6.09 -14.98 -5.01
CA LYS A 94 -6.62 -13.73 -5.54
C LYS A 94 -5.90 -12.49 -4.95
N VAL A 95 -5.40 -12.56 -3.71
CA VAL A 95 -4.61 -11.46 -3.09
C VAL A 95 -3.34 -11.18 -3.90
N PHE A 96 -2.70 -12.19 -4.48
CA PHE A 96 -1.41 -12.09 -5.15
C PHE A 96 -1.50 -11.83 -6.67
N THR A 97 -2.71 -11.57 -7.17
CA THR A 97 -2.92 -11.12 -8.56
C THR A 97 -2.46 -9.68 -8.77
N GLY A 98 -2.07 -9.38 -10.00
CA GLY A 98 -1.68 -8.03 -10.45
C GLY A 98 -0.25 -7.62 -10.08
N PHE A 99 0.52 -8.46 -9.41
CA PHE A 99 1.93 -8.16 -9.13
C PHE A 99 2.74 -8.15 -10.43
N SER A 100 3.48 -7.08 -10.67
CA SER A 100 4.26 -6.86 -11.89
C SER A 100 5.60 -6.20 -11.59
N SER A 101 6.62 -6.62 -12.33
CA SER A 101 7.95 -6.02 -12.27
C SER A 101 7.92 -4.57 -12.74
N GLN A 102 8.66 -3.71 -12.06
CA GLN A 102 8.79 -2.31 -12.46
C GLN A 102 10.03 -2.07 -13.33
N ARG A 103 10.01 -0.98 -14.11
CA ARG A 103 11.21 -0.55 -14.84
C ARG A 103 12.31 -0.21 -13.85
N ARG A 104 13.55 -0.49 -14.26
CA ARG A 104 14.74 -0.16 -13.49
C ARG A 104 14.94 1.35 -13.40
N ARG A 105 15.49 1.83 -12.28
CA ARG A 105 15.94 3.23 -12.13
C ARG A 105 17.20 3.49 -12.95
N THR A 106 17.29 4.68 -13.54
CA THR A 106 18.44 5.11 -14.36
C THR A 106 19.72 5.33 -13.57
N ASN A 107 19.62 5.54 -12.25
CA ASN A 107 20.76 5.80 -11.35
C ASN A 107 21.30 4.53 -10.65
N VAL A 108 21.00 3.34 -11.18
CA VAL A 108 21.51 2.07 -10.66
C VAL A 108 22.37 1.43 -11.73
N GLU A 109 23.64 1.20 -11.44
CA GLU A 109 24.64 0.62 -12.35
C GLU A 109 24.37 -0.85 -12.68
N SER A 110 24.40 -1.22 -13.97
CA SER A 110 24.23 -2.61 -14.42
C SER A 110 25.50 -3.09 -15.10
N SER A 111 26.05 -4.21 -14.66
CA SER A 111 27.08 -4.92 -15.41
C SER A 111 26.52 -5.61 -16.66
N ASP A 112 25.19 -5.80 -16.73
CA ASP A 112 24.52 -6.51 -17.81
C ASP A 112 23.38 -5.64 -18.36
N ALA A 113 23.52 -5.16 -19.60
CA ALA A 113 22.48 -4.39 -20.28
C ALA A 113 21.26 -5.27 -20.65
N SER A 114 21.36 -6.59 -20.45
CA SER A 114 20.41 -7.59 -20.93
C SER A 114 19.40 -8.08 -19.88
N THR A 115 19.57 -7.79 -18.59
CA THR A 115 18.61 -8.27 -17.58
C THR A 115 17.35 -7.41 -17.61
N TYR A 116 16.33 -7.90 -18.33
CA TYR A 116 15.02 -7.27 -18.50
C TYR A 116 14.24 -7.05 -17.18
N TYR A 117 14.72 -7.63 -16.06
CA TYR A 117 14.00 -7.69 -14.80
C TYR A 117 14.67 -6.83 -13.72
N ASN A 118 13.91 -5.91 -13.14
CA ASN A 118 14.32 -5.16 -11.96
C ASN A 118 14.20 -6.05 -10.72
N MET A 119 15.34 -6.53 -10.22
CA MET A 119 15.43 -7.41 -9.04
C MET A 119 15.70 -6.67 -7.73
N VAL A 120 15.79 -5.33 -7.78
CA VAL A 120 16.13 -4.48 -6.63
C VAL A 120 14.88 -3.81 -6.08
N ASP A 121 14.06 -3.24 -6.96
CA ASP A 121 12.88 -2.51 -6.53
C ASP A 121 11.68 -3.44 -6.30
N PRO A 122 10.81 -3.13 -5.33
CA PRO A 122 9.61 -3.92 -5.06
C PRO A 122 8.71 -4.13 -6.28
N LEU A 123 8.00 -5.24 -6.37
CA LEU A 123 6.92 -5.44 -7.33
C LEU A 123 5.84 -4.35 -7.16
N ARG A 124 5.21 -3.95 -8.26
CA ARG A 124 4.07 -3.03 -8.27
C ARG A 124 2.80 -3.79 -8.56
N ILE A 125 1.68 -3.29 -8.03
CA ILE A 125 0.36 -3.85 -8.35
C ILE A 125 -0.19 -3.09 -9.56
N ASP A 126 -0.44 -3.80 -10.65
CA ASP A 126 -1.21 -3.34 -11.79
C ASP A 126 -2.70 -3.59 -11.51
N ILE A 127 -3.43 -2.51 -11.27
CA ILE A 127 -4.84 -2.57 -10.91
C ILE A 127 -5.70 -3.25 -11.98
N ARG A 128 -5.28 -3.23 -13.25
CA ARG A 128 -6.03 -3.84 -14.37
C ARG A 128 -6.06 -5.37 -14.30
N TYR A 129 -5.10 -5.97 -13.61
CA TYR A 129 -4.97 -7.41 -13.44
C TYR A 129 -5.23 -7.86 -12.01
N LYS A 130 -5.48 -6.92 -11.10
CA LYS A 130 -5.75 -7.17 -9.69
C LYS A 130 -7.19 -7.66 -9.53
N ASP A 131 -7.35 -8.72 -8.75
CA ASP A 131 -8.66 -9.13 -8.28
C ASP A 131 -9.15 -8.12 -7.22
N ILE A 132 -10.23 -7.41 -7.54
CA ILE A 132 -10.81 -6.35 -6.70
C ILE A 132 -11.97 -6.85 -5.83
N LEU A 133 -12.39 -8.11 -5.98
CA LEU A 133 -13.52 -8.66 -5.25
C LEU A 133 -13.15 -8.94 -3.78
N PRO A 134 -14.14 -9.03 -2.88
CA PRO A 134 -13.91 -9.46 -1.50
C PRO A 134 -13.26 -10.84 -1.47
N LYS A 135 -12.36 -11.05 -0.50
CA LYS A 135 -11.60 -12.30 -0.30
C LYS A 135 -11.80 -12.73 1.14
N MET A 136 -12.05 -14.00 1.37
CA MET A 136 -12.21 -14.53 2.72
C MET A 136 -10.86 -14.62 3.43
N GLY A 137 -10.89 -14.43 4.74
CA GLY A 137 -9.83 -14.82 5.66
C GLY A 137 -10.12 -16.20 6.26
N LEU A 138 -9.10 -16.77 6.91
CA LEU A 138 -9.18 -18.10 7.54
C LEU A 138 -10.10 -18.17 8.78
N ASP A 139 -10.58 -17.01 9.25
CA ASP A 139 -11.52 -16.88 10.36
C ASP A 139 -12.99 -16.80 9.90
N GLY A 140 -13.25 -16.91 8.59
CA GLY A 140 -14.59 -16.83 8.02
C GLY A 140 -15.11 -15.39 7.87
N ALA A 141 -14.29 -14.37 8.14
CA ALA A 141 -14.60 -12.97 7.83
C ALA A 141 -13.90 -12.55 6.53
N TYR A 142 -14.37 -11.49 5.87
CA TYR A 142 -13.66 -10.96 4.70
C TYR A 142 -12.43 -10.15 5.12
N LEU A 143 -11.39 -10.19 4.29
CA LEU A 143 -10.24 -9.33 4.40
C LEU A 143 -10.69 -7.87 4.34
N GLY A 144 -10.70 -7.21 5.48
CA GLY A 144 -11.13 -5.81 5.58
C GLY A 144 -12.30 -5.54 6.52
N ASP A 145 -13.03 -6.56 6.98
CA ASP A 145 -14.22 -6.39 7.81
C ASP A 145 -13.95 -5.71 9.17
N THR A 146 -12.69 -5.76 9.63
CA THR A 146 -12.24 -5.08 10.85
C THR A 146 -11.88 -3.60 10.64
N TYR A 147 -11.94 -3.10 9.40
CA TYR A 147 -11.61 -1.72 9.05
C TYR A 147 -12.88 -0.87 8.83
N PRO A 148 -12.80 0.45 9.11
CA PRO A 148 -13.90 1.35 8.85
C PRO A 148 -14.14 1.54 7.34
N LEU A 149 -15.36 1.93 6.98
CA LEU A 149 -15.68 2.32 5.60
C LEU A 149 -14.94 3.60 5.20
N CYS A 150 -14.35 3.64 4.01
CA CYS A 150 -13.66 4.84 3.51
C CYS A 150 -14.60 6.05 3.41
N GLY A 151 -15.87 5.83 3.05
CA GLY A 151 -16.89 6.88 3.00
C GLY A 151 -17.34 7.39 4.38
N ALA A 152 -17.02 6.68 5.46
CA ALA A 152 -17.31 7.11 6.82
C ALA A 152 -16.18 7.99 7.41
N ALA A 153 -15.09 8.21 6.66
CA ALA A 153 -14.03 9.11 7.10
C ALA A 153 -14.58 10.54 7.27
N PRO A 154 -14.21 11.25 8.36
CA PRO A 154 -14.67 12.62 8.56
C PRO A 154 -14.16 13.52 7.43
N ARG A 155 -14.98 14.51 7.05
CA ARG A 155 -14.56 15.55 6.09
C ARG A 155 -13.26 16.19 6.59
N ARG A 156 -12.28 16.36 5.69
CA ARG A 156 -10.95 16.90 5.99
C ARG A 156 -10.15 16.07 6.99
N ALA A 157 -10.26 14.75 6.93
CA ALA A 157 -9.49 13.83 7.79
C ALA A 157 -7.96 14.10 7.76
N PHE A 158 -7.43 14.69 6.69
CA PHE A 158 -6.03 15.09 6.56
C PHE A 158 -5.59 16.22 7.53
N LEU A 159 -6.54 16.98 8.10
CA LEU A 159 -6.29 17.95 9.17
C LEU A 159 -6.52 17.36 10.57
N GLY A 160 -6.96 16.10 10.66
CA GLY A 160 -7.28 15.46 11.91
C GLY A 160 -6.03 15.10 12.72
N LYS A 161 -6.21 14.99 14.03
CA LYS A 161 -5.19 14.46 14.94
C LYS A 161 -4.71 13.08 14.48
N GLY A 162 -3.40 12.91 14.39
CA GLY A 162 -2.73 11.70 13.92
C GLY A 162 -2.67 11.55 12.40
N ALA A 163 -3.11 12.55 11.62
CA ALA A 163 -2.88 12.57 10.18
C ALA A 163 -1.38 12.53 9.89
N THR A 164 -0.97 11.64 8.99
CA THR A 164 0.44 11.38 8.67
C THR A 164 0.74 11.83 7.26
N PHE A 165 1.85 12.54 7.09
CA PHE A 165 2.32 13.08 5.83
C PHE A 165 3.71 12.55 5.53
N ARG A 166 3.91 11.95 4.36
CA ARG A 166 5.20 11.42 3.91
C ARG A 166 5.77 12.29 2.81
N TYR A 167 7.02 12.70 2.99
CA TYR A 167 7.73 13.51 2.00
C TYR A 167 7.99 12.70 0.74
N PHE A 168 7.48 13.19 -0.39
CA PHE A 168 7.61 12.54 -1.69
C PHE A 168 8.72 13.16 -2.55
N GLY A 169 9.12 14.41 -2.27
CA GLY A 169 10.23 15.08 -2.96
C GLY A 169 9.97 16.56 -3.23
N ALA A 170 11.02 17.27 -3.65
CA ALA A 170 10.93 18.64 -4.13
C ALA A 170 10.77 18.64 -5.66
N ARG A 171 9.76 19.35 -6.18
CA ARG A 171 9.64 19.59 -7.64
C ARG A 171 10.32 20.92 -7.94
N ARG A 172 11.36 20.91 -8.77
CA ARG A 172 12.05 22.16 -9.17
C ARG A 172 11.42 22.83 -10.40
N THR A 173 10.66 22.11 -11.23
CA THR A 173 9.94 22.64 -12.41
C THR A 173 8.95 21.59 -12.95
N ALA A 174 7.83 22.02 -13.54
CA ALA A 174 7.02 21.24 -14.50
C ALA A 174 7.45 21.63 -15.93
N PRO A 175 7.36 20.79 -16.99
CA PRO A 175 6.83 19.43 -17.10
C PRO A 175 7.85 18.41 -17.68
N ASN A 176 7.58 17.10 -17.56
CA ASN A 176 7.88 16.04 -18.57
C ASN A 176 7.79 14.62 -18.00
N VAL A 177 6.60 14.15 -17.62
CA VAL A 177 6.26 12.71 -17.74
C VAL A 177 4.74 12.51 -17.90
N PRO A 178 4.27 11.61 -18.79
CA PRO A 178 2.83 11.41 -19.08
C PRO A 178 1.92 10.95 -17.93
N TRP A 179 2.46 10.68 -16.73
CA TRP A 179 1.73 10.14 -15.57
C TRP A 179 1.79 11.08 -14.35
N GLU A 180 1.90 12.38 -14.58
CA GLU A 180 2.04 13.37 -13.50
C GLU A 180 0.98 13.18 -12.41
N LEU A 181 1.46 13.04 -11.17
CA LEU A 181 0.65 13.12 -9.97
C LEU A 181 -0.17 14.41 -10.02
N ARG A 182 -1.46 14.32 -9.67
CA ARG A 182 -2.36 15.49 -9.61
C ARG A 182 -1.68 16.61 -8.82
N PRO A 183 -1.83 17.89 -9.24
CA PRO A 183 -1.31 19.01 -8.48
C PRO A 183 -1.83 18.90 -7.04
N GLY A 184 -0.90 18.80 -6.09
CA GLY A 184 -1.24 18.73 -4.67
C GLY A 184 -1.91 20.02 -4.22
N LEU A 185 -2.71 19.93 -3.16
CA LEU A 185 -3.36 21.07 -2.54
C LEU A 185 -2.31 22.10 -2.10
N GLU A 186 -2.37 23.31 -2.64
CA GLU A 186 -1.43 24.38 -2.30
C GLU A 186 -1.76 24.97 -0.94
N LEU A 187 -0.84 24.79 0.02
CA LEU A 187 -1.05 25.28 1.38
C LEU A 187 -0.62 26.75 1.49
N SER A 188 -1.49 27.57 2.08
CA SER A 188 -1.15 28.95 2.42
C SER A 188 0.00 28.98 3.44
N ARG A 189 0.93 29.93 3.32
CA ARG A 189 2.03 30.12 4.29
C ARG A 189 1.55 30.46 5.71
N SER A 190 0.33 30.99 5.83
CA SER A 190 -0.31 31.28 7.10
C SER A 190 -0.94 30.04 7.75
N SER A 191 -1.21 28.98 6.97
CA SER A 191 -1.84 27.75 7.48
C SER A 191 -0.95 27.07 8.52
N LEU A 192 -1.60 26.55 9.57
CA LEU A 192 -0.93 25.73 10.58
C LEU A 192 -0.41 24.41 9.98
N LEU A 193 -1.08 23.87 8.95
CA LEU A 193 -0.60 22.68 8.25
C LEU A 193 0.69 22.98 7.49
N HIS A 194 0.76 24.12 6.78
CA HIS A 194 1.98 24.57 6.13
C HIS A 194 3.13 24.73 7.12
N GLN A 195 2.88 25.42 8.24
CA GLN A 195 3.91 25.66 9.27
C GLN A 195 4.45 24.34 9.85
N LYS A 196 3.58 23.37 10.11
CA LYS A 196 3.97 22.03 10.61
C LYS A 196 4.80 21.24 9.61
N LEU A 197 4.46 21.27 8.32
CA LEU A 197 5.20 20.54 7.28
C LEU A 197 6.50 21.24 6.88
N CYS A 198 6.52 22.57 6.93
CA CYS A 198 7.69 23.38 6.62
C CYS A 198 8.75 23.33 7.74
N ASP A 199 8.34 23.26 9.01
CA ASP A 199 9.21 23.28 10.20
C ASP A 199 10.33 24.36 10.13
N ALA A 200 9.99 25.55 9.62
CA ALA A 200 10.94 26.65 9.39
C ALA A 200 11.68 27.08 10.68
N ALA A 201 11.08 26.87 11.85
CA ALA A 201 11.71 27.13 13.15
C ALA A 201 12.96 26.28 13.39
N LYS A 202 13.07 25.10 12.77
CA LYS A 202 14.26 24.23 12.80
C LYS A 202 15.08 24.33 11.51
N GLY A 203 14.73 25.24 10.62
CA GLY A 203 15.40 25.50 9.35
C GLY A 203 16.49 26.58 9.44
N PRO A 204 17.23 26.81 8.35
CA PRO A 204 18.17 27.92 8.26
C PRO A 204 17.47 29.28 8.43
N PRO A 205 18.19 30.33 8.89
CA PRO A 205 17.65 31.68 8.97
C PRO A 205 17.17 32.17 7.59
N GLY A 206 16.07 32.95 7.58
CA GLY A 206 15.44 33.42 6.35
C GLY A 206 14.12 32.73 5.99
N GLY A 207 13.52 31.97 6.90
CA GLY A 207 12.23 31.30 6.66
C GLY A 207 12.32 30.11 5.70
N ILE A 208 13.49 29.47 5.66
CA ILE A 208 13.74 28.30 4.82
C ILE A 208 13.20 27.07 5.53
N CYS A 209 12.34 26.31 4.86
CA CYS A 209 11.74 25.11 5.42
C CYS A 209 12.77 23.98 5.63
N ARG A 210 12.61 23.21 6.70
CA ARG A 210 13.30 21.93 6.91
C ARG A 210 12.30 20.79 6.74
N PHE A 211 12.27 20.20 5.56
CA PHE A 211 11.34 19.11 5.25
C PHE A 211 11.74 17.80 5.94
N ALA A 212 10.95 17.40 6.94
CA ALA A 212 11.06 16.07 7.55
C ALA A 212 10.52 14.99 6.60
N ARG A 213 11.10 13.78 6.66
CA ARG A 213 10.68 12.63 5.82
C ARG A 213 9.24 12.20 6.11
N GLU A 214 8.82 12.31 7.36
CA GLU A 214 7.48 11.96 7.83
C GLU A 214 7.07 12.96 8.91
N VAL A 215 5.82 13.41 8.88
CA VAL A 215 5.23 14.34 9.83
C VAL A 215 3.88 13.80 10.28
N VAL A 216 3.65 13.72 11.58
CA VAL A 216 2.37 13.32 12.19
C VAL A 216 1.79 14.53 12.90
N LEU A 217 0.49 14.81 12.70
CA LEU A 217 -0.19 15.90 13.39
C LEU A 217 -0.52 15.51 14.84
N ASP A 218 -0.02 16.28 15.81
CA ASP A 218 -0.29 16.06 17.23
C ASP A 218 -1.75 16.38 17.62
N ASP A 219 -2.34 17.35 16.93
CA ASP A 219 -3.66 17.90 17.18
C ASP A 219 -4.42 18.15 15.87
N ALA A 220 -5.75 18.28 15.97
CA ALA A 220 -6.58 18.65 14.84
C ALA A 220 -6.35 20.13 14.48
N LEU A 221 -6.15 20.41 13.19
CA LEU A 221 -5.89 21.75 12.69
C LEU A 221 -7.16 22.36 12.08
N PRO A 222 -7.44 23.66 12.30
CA PRO A 222 -8.44 24.38 11.53
C PRO A 222 -8.00 24.44 10.07
N CYS A 223 -8.98 24.36 9.15
CA CYS A 223 -8.69 24.56 7.73
C CYS A 223 -8.45 26.04 7.44
N GLU A 224 -7.60 26.33 6.46
CA GLU A 224 -7.42 27.67 5.93
C GLU A 224 -7.39 27.68 4.39
N GLY A 225 -8.14 28.61 3.78
CA GLY A 225 -8.16 28.79 2.32
C GLY A 225 -8.61 27.53 1.58
N GLN A 226 -7.81 27.05 0.64
CA GLN A 226 -8.14 25.88 -0.20
C GLN A 226 -8.32 24.59 0.62
N GLU A 227 -7.76 24.51 1.83
CA GLU A 227 -7.97 23.37 2.73
C GLU A 227 -9.44 23.20 3.14
N CYS A 228 -10.21 24.30 3.15
CA CYS A 228 -11.63 24.26 3.51
C CYS A 228 -12.53 23.79 2.36
N GLU A 229 -12.06 23.92 1.12
CA GLU A 229 -12.81 23.61 -0.12
C GLU A 229 -12.70 22.14 -0.53
N VAL A 230 -11.82 21.37 0.13
CA VAL A 230 -11.52 19.99 -0.24
C VAL A 230 -11.83 19.04 0.91
N ASP A 231 -12.61 18.00 0.65
CA ASP A 231 -12.95 16.99 1.66
C ASP A 231 -11.80 16.00 1.92
N THR A 232 -11.04 15.66 0.87
CA THR A 232 -9.89 14.75 0.93
C THR A 232 -8.85 15.17 -0.09
N THR A 233 -7.56 15.12 0.27
CA THR A 233 -6.46 15.35 -0.67
C THR A 233 -5.43 14.23 -0.58
N PRO A 234 -4.96 13.66 -1.71
CA PRO A 234 -3.88 12.67 -1.70
C PRO A 234 -2.51 13.33 -1.48
N SER A 235 -2.34 14.59 -1.86
CA SER A 235 -1.06 15.29 -1.79
C SER A 235 -1.24 16.78 -1.43
N VAL A 236 -0.26 17.32 -0.72
CA VAL A 236 -0.19 18.73 -0.33
C VAL A 236 1.14 19.33 -0.75
N MET A 237 1.12 20.62 -1.09
CA MET A 237 2.27 21.37 -1.59
C MET A 237 2.65 22.47 -0.61
N VAL A 238 3.92 22.48 -0.21
CA VAL A 238 4.48 23.41 0.79
C VAL A 238 5.54 24.28 0.13
N SER A 239 5.33 25.60 0.14
CA SER A 239 6.31 26.57 -0.39
C SER A 239 7.27 27.06 0.71
N SER A 240 8.56 27.11 0.41
CA SER A 240 9.62 27.61 1.28
C SER A 240 9.99 29.07 0.98
N GLY A 241 10.61 29.76 1.95
CA GLY A 241 11.01 31.16 1.82
C GLY A 241 12.01 31.43 0.68
N ASP A 242 12.83 30.44 0.32
CA ASP A 242 13.80 30.47 -0.78
C ASP A 242 13.20 30.11 -2.16
N GLY A 243 11.88 29.92 -2.22
CA GLY A 243 11.18 29.51 -3.45
C GLY A 243 11.21 28.01 -3.72
N ALA A 244 11.84 27.20 -2.85
CA ALA A 244 11.75 25.74 -2.95
C ALA A 244 10.31 25.26 -2.65
N VAL A 245 9.89 24.19 -3.32
CA VAL A 245 8.57 23.60 -3.12
C VAL A 245 8.72 22.12 -2.78
N ALA A 246 8.06 21.68 -1.71
CA ALA A 246 8.00 20.30 -1.27
C ALA A 246 6.60 19.72 -1.43
N TYR A 247 6.54 18.43 -1.79
CA TYR A 247 5.31 17.66 -1.83
C TYR A 247 5.29 16.62 -0.73
N TYR A 248 4.17 16.59 -0.03
CA TYR A 248 3.84 15.55 0.94
C TYR A 248 2.63 14.76 0.47
N GLU A 249 2.69 13.44 0.62
CA GLU A 249 1.56 12.54 0.44
C GLU A 249 0.86 12.37 1.78
N TYR A 250 -0.46 12.60 1.83
CA TYR A 250 -1.26 12.26 3.00
C TYR A 250 -1.47 10.75 3.02
N VAL A 251 -1.13 10.11 4.13
CA VAL A 251 -1.31 8.67 4.33
C VAL A 251 -2.65 8.47 5.05
N PRO A 252 -3.74 8.13 4.33
CA PRO A 252 -5.01 7.86 4.97
C PRO A 252 -4.90 6.63 5.87
N LYS A 253 -5.69 6.62 6.95
CA LYS A 253 -5.87 5.40 7.73
C LYS A 253 -6.45 4.30 6.83
N PRO A 254 -6.03 3.04 6.98
CA PRO A 254 -6.60 1.95 6.22
C PRO A 254 -8.12 1.89 6.42
N CYS A 255 -8.84 1.76 5.31
CA CYS A 255 -10.29 1.72 5.25
C CYS A 255 -10.72 0.81 4.10
N VAL A 256 -11.98 0.41 4.10
CA VAL A 256 -12.55 -0.46 3.07
C VAL A 256 -13.71 0.21 2.33
N THR A 257 -13.87 -0.16 1.07
CA THR A 257 -15.04 0.19 0.26
C THR A 257 -15.86 -1.06 0.05
N LEU A 258 -17.19 -0.96 0.21
CA LEU A 258 -18.06 -2.09 -0.07
C LEU A 258 -18.02 -2.41 -1.57
N ALA A 259 -17.90 -3.70 -1.89
CA ALA A 259 -17.99 -4.17 -3.27
C ALA A 259 -19.37 -3.90 -3.89
N PHE A 260 -20.42 -3.90 -3.04
CA PHE A 260 -21.79 -3.60 -3.43
C PHE A 260 -22.31 -2.44 -2.58
N VAL A 261 -22.75 -1.37 -3.22
CA VAL A 261 -23.43 -0.24 -2.57
C VAL A 261 -24.93 -0.52 -2.49
N SER A 262 -25.56 -0.18 -1.37
CA SER A 262 -27.01 -0.33 -1.15
C SER A 262 -27.86 0.44 -2.17
N ASP A 263 -27.33 1.54 -2.71
CA ASP A 263 -28.00 2.47 -3.62
C ASP A 263 -27.30 2.58 -4.99
N GLY A 264 -26.65 1.50 -5.44
CA GLY A 264 -25.89 1.50 -6.69
C GLY A 264 -26.75 1.75 -7.92
N VAL A 265 -26.40 2.80 -8.69
CA VAL A 265 -26.94 3.02 -10.04
C VAL A 265 -25.88 2.58 -11.06
N THR A 266 -26.29 1.83 -12.09
CA THR A 266 -25.39 1.39 -13.17
C THR A 266 -24.80 2.60 -13.89
N VAL A 267 -23.48 2.80 -13.78
CA VAL A 267 -22.74 3.79 -14.58
C VAL A 267 -22.15 3.06 -15.79
N ARG A 268 -22.67 3.32 -16.99
CA ARG A 268 -21.99 2.95 -18.23
C ARG A 268 -20.83 3.93 -18.46
N SER A 269 -19.62 3.44 -18.65
CA SER A 269 -18.49 4.28 -19.06
C SER A 269 -18.59 4.62 -20.55
N GLU A 270 -18.16 5.82 -20.94
CA GLU A 270 -18.16 6.33 -22.32
C GLU A 270 -17.31 5.51 -23.31
N SER A 271 -16.66 4.43 -22.86
CA SER A 271 -15.92 3.50 -23.72
C SER A 271 -16.80 2.54 -24.53
N ASP A 272 -18.10 2.48 -24.22
CA ASP A 272 -19.04 1.50 -24.78
C ASP A 272 -20.08 2.14 -25.73
N ALA A 273 -19.74 3.26 -26.36
CA ALA A 273 -20.55 3.94 -27.38
C ALA A 273 -19.84 3.98 -28.75
#